data_AF-A0A963IKP3-F1
#
_entry.id   AF-A0A963IKP3-F1
#
_cell.length_a   1.000
_cell.length_b   1.000
_cell.length_c   1.000
_cell.angle_alpha   90.00
_cell.angle_beta   90.00
_cell.angle_gamma   90.00
#
_symmetry.space_group_name_H-M   'P 1'
#
loop_
_entity.id
_entity.type
_entity.pdbx_description
1 polymer ?
#
loop_
_entity_poly.entity_id
_entity_poly.type
_entity_poly.pdbx_seq_one_letter_code
_entity_poly.pdbx_strand_id
1 'polypeptide(L)'
;RPPSMGGLGFHYKWNMGWMHDVLSYMSQDPIYRRYHHNKLSFGMMYAFTENFVLPLSHDEVVHGKGSLINKMPGDTWQKFANLRLLYGFMWAHPGKKLLFMGGEFGQWSEWNDAASLDWALLDFPNHAGVRSLIRDLNSLYRSRPALHEVDFQPAGFEWIAADDAENSVVAFVRWTHDRSRAMLYVGNFTPVVREGYRIGVPNAGRYYERINT
;
A
#
# COMPACT_ATOMS: atom_id res chain seq x y z
N ARG A 1 -23.32 4.93 -0.45
CA ARG A 1 -24.62 4.21 -0.67
C ARG A 1 -25.59 5.07 -1.52
N PRO A 2 -26.48 4.45 -2.32
CA PRO A 2 -27.51 5.14 -3.10
C PRO A 2 -28.47 6.00 -2.26
N PRO A 3 -29.04 7.10 -2.81
CA PRO A 3 -30.05 7.90 -2.12
C PRO A 3 -31.33 7.13 -1.78
N SER A 4 -31.70 6.14 -2.59
CA SER A 4 -32.83 5.24 -2.32
C SER A 4 -32.68 4.41 -1.04
N MET A 5 -31.46 4.28 -0.50
CA MET A 5 -31.16 3.62 0.78
C MET A 5 -30.69 4.62 1.86
N GLY A 6 -31.02 5.92 1.71
CA GLY A 6 -30.66 6.97 2.66
C GLY A 6 -29.19 7.41 2.61
N GLY A 7 -28.43 7.05 1.56
CA GLY A 7 -27.05 7.49 1.37
C GLY A 7 -26.91 8.76 0.52
N LEU A 8 -25.71 9.35 0.50
CA LEU A 8 -25.42 10.56 -0.28
C LEU A 8 -25.27 10.33 -1.81
N GLY A 9 -25.35 9.09 -2.28
CA GLY A 9 -25.25 8.76 -3.72
C GLY A 9 -23.85 8.72 -4.31
N PHE A 10 -22.80 8.99 -3.52
CA PHE A 10 -21.42 8.76 -3.97
C PHE A 10 -21.14 7.27 -4.17
N HIS A 11 -20.49 6.95 -5.29
CA HIS A 11 -20.02 5.60 -5.59
C HIS A 11 -18.78 5.23 -4.78
N TYR A 12 -17.91 6.20 -4.53
CA TYR A 12 -16.65 6.02 -3.82
C TYR A 12 -16.47 7.08 -2.74
N LYS A 13 -15.69 6.72 -1.72
CA LYS A 13 -15.23 7.62 -0.66
C LYS A 13 -13.72 7.47 -0.48
N TRP A 14 -13.02 8.58 -0.28
CA TRP A 14 -11.60 8.53 0.11
C TRP A 14 -11.45 7.98 1.53
N ASN A 15 -10.57 6.99 1.70
CA ASN A 15 -10.24 6.43 3.01
C ASN A 15 -9.14 7.25 3.69
N MET A 16 -9.54 8.40 4.25
CA MET A 16 -8.63 9.28 4.98
C MET A 16 -8.05 8.61 6.24
N GLY A 17 -8.82 7.71 6.88
CA GLY A 17 -8.34 6.95 8.03
C GLY A 17 -7.17 6.03 7.66
N TRP A 18 -7.34 5.22 6.62
CA TRP A 18 -6.25 4.40 6.07
C TRP A 18 -5.03 5.23 5.71
N MET A 19 -5.22 6.37 5.03
CA MET A 19 -4.11 7.24 4.62
C MET A 19 -3.32 7.74 5.84
N HIS A 20 -4.00 8.27 6.86
CA HIS A 20 -3.36 8.77 8.07
C HIS A 20 -2.66 7.65 8.85
N ASP A 21 -3.33 6.51 9.05
CA ASP A 21 -2.77 5.39 9.82
C ASP A 21 -1.52 4.83 9.14
N VAL A 22 -1.59 4.58 7.83
CA VAL A 22 -0.47 3.98 7.08
C VAL A 22 0.69 4.95 6.93
N LEU A 23 0.46 6.22 6.59
CA LEU A 23 1.56 7.19 6.52
C LEU A 23 2.19 7.43 7.89
N SER A 24 1.38 7.51 8.95
CA SER A 24 1.89 7.66 10.32
C SER A 24 2.74 6.45 10.72
N TYR A 25 2.32 5.24 10.36
CA TYR A 25 3.08 4.00 10.60
C TYR A 25 4.39 3.96 9.80
N MET A 26 4.32 4.25 8.50
CA MET A 26 5.49 4.24 7.62
C MET A 26 6.54 5.29 8.01
N SER A 27 6.11 6.40 8.62
CA SER A 27 6.99 7.46 9.12
C SER A 27 7.69 7.12 10.44
N GLN A 28 7.29 6.03 11.12
CA GLN A 28 7.99 5.57 12.33
C GLN A 28 9.30 4.89 11.96
N ASP A 29 10.35 5.17 12.73
CA ASP A 29 11.56 4.33 12.72
C ASP A 29 11.15 2.85 12.87
N PRO A 30 11.70 1.93 12.05
CA PRO A 30 11.38 0.51 12.12
C PRO A 30 11.40 -0.10 13.52
N ILE A 31 12.26 0.36 14.43
CA ILE A 31 12.33 -0.18 15.80
C ILE A 31 11.07 0.12 16.63
N TYR A 32 10.32 1.17 16.29
CA TYR A 32 9.10 1.58 17.00
C TYR A 32 7.82 1.04 16.35
N ARG A 33 7.90 0.47 15.15
CA ARG A 33 6.74 -0.02 14.40
C ARG A 33 5.94 -1.09 15.13
N ARG A 34 6.58 -1.91 15.97
CA ARG A 34 5.86 -2.91 16.78
C ARG A 34 4.79 -2.31 17.70
N TYR A 35 5.02 -1.11 18.24
CA TYR A 35 4.07 -0.43 19.13
C TYR A 35 2.88 0.20 18.40
N HIS A 36 2.94 0.23 17.06
CA HIS A 36 1.94 0.86 16.21
C HIS A 36 1.40 -0.10 15.15
N HIS A 37 1.66 -1.41 15.28
CA HIS A 37 1.31 -2.41 14.28
C HIS A 37 -0.18 -2.43 13.92
N ASN A 38 -1.03 -2.10 14.89
CA ASN A 38 -2.47 -1.95 14.69
C ASN A 38 -2.84 -0.92 13.61
N LYS A 39 -1.98 0.07 13.29
CA LYS A 39 -2.24 1.03 12.20
C LYS A 39 -2.32 0.38 10.83
N LEU A 40 -1.66 -0.78 10.63
CA LEU A 40 -1.76 -1.53 9.37
C LEU A 40 -3.06 -2.34 9.26
N SER A 41 -3.66 -2.75 10.38
CA SER A 41 -4.82 -3.65 10.40
C SER A 41 -6.13 -2.97 10.77
N PHE A 42 -6.10 -1.83 11.49
CA PHE A 42 -7.30 -1.14 11.98
C PHE A 42 -8.25 -0.70 10.86
N GLY A 43 -7.70 -0.23 9.73
CA GLY A 43 -8.49 0.16 8.57
C GLY A 43 -9.41 -0.96 8.04
N MET A 44 -9.03 -2.22 8.23
CA MET A 44 -9.81 -3.37 7.80
C MET A 44 -11.09 -3.58 8.61
N MET A 45 -11.18 -3.06 9.83
CA MET A 45 -12.40 -3.14 10.66
C MET A 45 -13.60 -2.46 10.00
N TYR A 46 -13.35 -1.45 9.17
CA TYR A 46 -14.39 -0.69 8.48
C TYR A 46 -14.21 -0.65 6.95
N ALA A 47 -13.21 -1.30 6.39
CA ALA A 47 -12.87 -1.25 4.95
C ALA A 47 -14.01 -1.67 4.00
N PHE A 48 -15.03 -2.36 4.51
CA PHE A 48 -16.18 -2.85 3.74
C PHE A 48 -17.49 -2.11 4.07
N THR A 49 -17.42 -1.03 4.86
CA THR A 49 -18.60 -0.20 5.17
C THR A 49 -18.94 0.79 4.05
N GLU A 50 -17.93 1.16 3.26
CA GLU A 50 -18.04 2.04 2.09
C GLU A 50 -17.15 1.50 0.96
N ASN A 51 -17.40 1.99 -0.25
CA ASN A 51 -16.52 1.71 -1.38
C ASN A 51 -15.32 2.65 -1.33
N PHE A 52 -14.22 2.20 -0.74
CA PHE A 52 -13.07 3.07 -0.51
C PHE A 52 -12.13 3.19 -1.72
N VAL A 53 -11.64 4.42 -1.92
CA VAL A 53 -10.39 4.72 -2.63
C VAL A 53 -9.33 4.98 -1.56
N LEU A 54 -8.14 4.40 -1.70
CA LEU A 54 -6.96 4.62 -0.88
C LEU A 54 -6.18 5.81 -1.50
N PRO A 55 -6.20 7.00 -0.89
CA PRO A 55 -5.60 8.18 -1.50
C PRO A 55 -4.21 8.46 -0.91
N LEU A 56 -3.24 8.67 -1.78
CA LEU A 56 -2.02 9.43 -1.49
C LEU A 56 -2.06 10.65 -2.42
N SER A 57 -2.79 11.68 -1.99
CA SER A 57 -3.15 12.84 -2.82
C SER A 57 -2.14 13.99 -2.69
N HIS A 58 -2.35 15.05 -3.47
CA HIS A 58 -1.55 16.28 -3.42
C HIS A 58 -1.49 16.91 -2.02
N ASP A 59 -2.59 16.87 -1.27
CA ASP A 59 -2.67 17.44 0.08
C ASP A 59 -1.66 16.81 1.06
N GLU A 60 -1.18 15.60 0.79
CA GLU A 60 -0.26 14.90 1.67
C GLU A 60 1.21 15.24 1.42
N VAL A 61 1.52 15.99 0.36
CA VAL A 61 2.90 16.28 -0.09
C VAL A 61 3.17 17.78 -0.27
N VAL A 62 2.49 18.60 0.53
CA VAL A 62 2.58 20.07 0.56
C VAL A 62 2.59 20.60 2.00
N HIS A 63 2.77 21.92 2.15
CA HIS A 63 2.60 22.66 3.41
C HIS A 63 3.48 22.14 4.56
N GLY A 64 4.71 21.74 4.26
CA GLY A 64 5.66 21.26 5.27
C GLY A 64 5.44 19.82 5.71
N LYS A 65 4.49 19.10 5.09
CA LYS A 65 4.24 17.67 5.37
C LYS A 65 5.35 16.77 4.81
N GLY A 66 6.17 17.26 3.89
CA GLY A 66 7.17 16.51 3.14
C GLY A 66 6.58 15.65 2.02
N SER A 67 7.38 15.38 0.99
CA SER A 67 7.07 14.38 -0.04
C SER A 67 6.98 12.96 0.55
N LEU A 68 6.36 12.01 -0.17
CA LEU A 68 6.20 10.64 0.32
C LEU A 68 7.54 9.97 0.69
N ILE A 69 8.58 10.18 -0.11
CA ILE A 69 9.91 9.63 0.17
C ILE A 69 10.54 10.26 1.41
N ASN A 70 10.31 11.55 1.66
CA ASN A 70 10.87 12.25 2.81
C ASN A 70 10.17 11.91 4.12
N LYS A 71 8.95 11.36 4.07
CA LYS A 71 8.29 10.76 5.24
C LYS A 71 8.93 9.45 5.69
N MET A 72 9.65 8.75 4.80
CA MET A 72 10.25 7.46 5.13
C MET A 72 11.50 7.63 6.01
N PRO A 73 11.69 6.79 7.03
CA PRO A 73 12.85 6.86 7.92
C PRO A 73 14.09 6.19 7.30
N GLY A 74 15.24 6.44 7.93
CA GLY A 74 16.50 5.79 7.60
C GLY A 74 17.32 6.49 6.54
N ASP A 75 18.37 5.80 6.09
CA ASP A 75 19.22 6.27 5.00
C ASP A 75 18.49 6.27 3.66
N THR A 76 19.14 6.79 2.61
CA THR A 76 18.54 6.86 1.26
C THR A 76 18.05 5.51 0.77
N TRP A 77 18.80 4.43 0.99
CA TRP A 77 18.38 3.09 0.56
C TRP A 77 17.12 2.65 1.30
N GLN A 78 17.07 2.85 2.62
CA GLN A 78 15.91 2.54 3.46
C GLN A 78 14.70 3.40 3.09
N LYS A 79 14.87 4.67 2.74
CA LYS A 79 13.78 5.54 2.28
C LYS A 79 13.13 4.99 1.02
N PHE A 80 13.91 4.61 0.02
CA PHE A 80 13.40 4.00 -1.20
C PHE A 80 12.77 2.63 -0.94
N ALA A 81 13.36 1.79 -0.09
CA ALA A 81 12.79 0.50 0.29
C ALA A 81 11.43 0.66 0.97
N ASN A 82 11.30 1.59 1.92
CA ASN A 82 10.04 1.90 2.58
C ASN A 82 8.99 2.46 1.62
N LEU A 83 9.39 3.33 0.68
CA LEU A 83 8.46 3.84 -0.34
C LEU A 83 7.90 2.70 -1.22
N ARG A 84 8.76 1.77 -1.65
CA ARG A 84 8.35 0.60 -2.43
C ARG A 84 7.47 -0.35 -1.61
N LEU A 85 7.78 -0.54 -0.32
CA LEU A 85 6.95 -1.30 0.61
C LEU A 85 5.55 -0.69 0.79
N LEU A 86 5.46 0.64 0.96
CA LEU A 86 4.19 1.36 1.02
C LEU A 86 3.34 1.09 -0.23
N TYR A 87 3.95 1.17 -1.42
CA TYR A 87 3.22 0.91 -2.67
C TYR A 87 2.81 -0.54 -2.84
N GLY A 88 3.68 -1.50 -2.48
CA GLY A 88 3.33 -2.92 -2.46
C GLY A 88 2.12 -3.19 -1.56
N PHE A 89 2.11 -2.61 -0.36
CA PHE A 89 0.98 -2.70 0.58
C PHE A 89 -0.28 -2.05 0.00
N MET A 90 -0.19 -0.80 -0.46
CA MET A 90 -1.32 -0.05 -1.00
C MET A 90 -1.97 -0.75 -2.20
N TRP A 91 -1.19 -1.32 -3.12
CA TRP A 91 -1.73 -2.02 -4.29
C TRP A 91 -2.40 -3.35 -3.93
N ALA A 92 -1.89 -4.05 -2.92
CA ALA A 92 -2.46 -5.31 -2.45
C ALA A 92 -3.69 -5.13 -1.54
N HIS A 93 -3.74 -4.06 -0.75
CA HIS A 93 -4.83 -3.76 0.20
C HIS A 93 -6.18 -3.60 -0.51
N PRO A 94 -7.33 -3.98 0.07
CA PRO A 94 -8.64 -3.71 -0.53
C PRO A 94 -8.93 -2.21 -0.72
N GLY A 95 -9.59 -1.88 -1.83
CA GLY A 95 -9.97 -0.51 -2.20
C GLY A 95 -9.26 -0.01 -3.46
N LYS A 96 -9.81 1.01 -4.14
CA LYS A 96 -9.21 1.56 -5.37
C LYS A 96 -7.99 2.43 -5.07
N LYS A 97 -7.13 2.68 -6.05
CA LYS A 97 -5.81 3.32 -5.84
C LYS A 97 -5.81 4.74 -6.39
N LEU A 98 -5.25 5.69 -5.63
CA LEU A 98 -4.97 7.03 -6.11
C LEU A 98 -3.60 7.47 -5.61
N LEU A 99 -2.69 7.75 -6.54
CA LEU A 99 -1.34 8.25 -6.27
C LEU A 99 -1.15 9.55 -7.05
N PHE A 100 -0.77 10.62 -6.35
CA PHE A 100 -0.51 11.93 -6.96
C PHE A 100 0.83 11.96 -7.70
N MET A 101 0.89 12.77 -8.76
CA MET A 101 2.07 12.93 -9.61
C MET A 101 3.32 13.32 -8.80
N GLY A 102 4.48 12.81 -9.22
CA GLY A 102 5.74 12.92 -8.46
C GLY A 102 5.94 11.77 -7.48
N GLY A 103 4.86 11.17 -6.96
CA GLY A 103 4.94 9.99 -6.09
C GLY A 103 5.48 8.76 -6.82
N GLU A 104 5.15 8.60 -8.10
CA GLU A 104 5.47 7.41 -8.90
C GLU A 104 6.95 7.24 -9.23
N PHE A 105 7.77 8.28 -9.04
CA PHE A 105 9.22 8.21 -9.15
C PHE A 105 9.94 8.68 -7.89
N GLY A 106 9.20 8.94 -6.79
CA GLY A 106 9.78 9.31 -5.51
C GLY A 106 10.44 10.69 -5.50
N GLN A 107 9.73 11.73 -5.95
CA GLN A 107 10.22 13.11 -5.90
C GLN A 107 10.61 13.51 -4.47
N TRP A 108 11.76 14.20 -4.33
CA TRP A 108 12.27 14.66 -3.04
C TRP A 108 11.54 15.89 -2.54
N SER A 109 11.43 16.92 -3.38
CA SER A 109 10.76 18.17 -3.03
C SER A 109 9.26 17.95 -2.82
N GLU A 110 8.67 18.73 -1.91
CA GLU A 110 7.21 18.88 -1.87
C GLU A 110 6.70 19.36 -3.23
N TRP A 111 5.42 19.07 -3.49
CA TRP A 111 4.80 19.59 -4.70
C TRP A 111 4.70 21.12 -4.63
N ASN A 112 5.07 21.77 -5.73
CA ASN A 112 4.99 23.21 -5.92
C ASN A 112 4.24 23.46 -7.23
N ASP A 113 3.06 24.08 -7.15
CA ASP A 113 2.23 24.37 -8.32
C ASP A 113 2.85 25.41 -9.26
N ALA A 114 3.77 26.23 -8.76
CA ALA A 114 4.50 27.22 -9.54
C ALA A 114 5.75 26.65 -10.26
N ALA A 115 6.05 25.36 -10.10
CA ALA A 115 7.20 24.71 -10.73
C ALA A 115 6.82 23.39 -11.42
N SER A 116 7.63 22.95 -12.38
CA SER A 116 7.52 21.61 -12.92
C SER A 116 7.97 20.57 -11.89
N LEU A 117 7.49 19.33 -12.02
CA LEU A 117 8.06 18.19 -11.29
C LEU A 117 9.57 18.05 -11.59
N ASP A 118 10.28 17.43 -10.66
CA ASP A 118 11.75 17.24 -10.72
C ASP A 118 12.12 16.11 -11.71
N TRP A 119 11.83 16.30 -13.00
CA TRP A 119 11.98 15.25 -14.03
C TRP A 119 13.41 14.72 -14.18
N ALA A 120 14.42 15.52 -13.88
CA ALA A 120 15.82 15.11 -13.89
C ALA A 120 16.11 13.94 -12.91
N LEU A 121 15.25 13.71 -11.91
CA LEU A 121 15.36 12.57 -11.01
C LEU A 121 15.24 11.23 -11.74
N LEU A 122 14.60 11.18 -12.91
CA LEU A 122 14.44 9.94 -13.69
C LEU A 122 15.76 9.36 -14.22
N ASP A 123 16.83 10.16 -14.27
CA ASP A 123 18.16 9.72 -14.69
C ASP A 123 18.90 8.93 -13.60
N PHE A 124 18.35 8.89 -12.38
CA PHE A 124 18.95 8.21 -11.25
C PHE A 124 18.32 6.82 -11.02
N PRO A 125 19.14 5.77 -10.79
CA PRO A 125 18.65 4.38 -10.70
C PRO A 125 17.54 4.14 -9.66
N ASN A 126 17.62 4.78 -8.50
CA ASN A 126 16.63 4.59 -7.44
C ASN A 126 15.23 5.07 -7.84
N HIS A 127 15.14 6.24 -8.49
CA HIS A 127 13.89 6.81 -8.97
C HIS A 127 13.33 6.00 -10.16
N ALA A 128 14.20 5.55 -11.07
CA ALA A 128 13.82 4.62 -12.14
C ALA A 128 13.30 3.28 -11.60
N GLY A 129 13.85 2.80 -10.47
CA GLY A 129 13.39 1.62 -9.76
C GLY A 129 11.96 1.78 -9.21
N VAL A 130 11.65 2.90 -8.55
CA VAL A 130 10.28 3.19 -8.07
C VAL A 130 9.29 3.25 -9.23
N ARG A 131 9.65 3.95 -10.32
CA ARG A 131 8.82 4.04 -11.53
C ARG A 131 8.57 2.68 -12.16
N SER A 132 9.59 1.82 -12.21
CA SER A 132 9.46 0.45 -12.73
C SER A 132 8.54 -0.38 -11.84
N LEU A 133 8.67 -0.27 -10.51
CA LEU A 133 7.75 -0.93 -9.58
C LEU A 133 6.30 -0.48 -9.80
N ILE A 134 6.04 0.82 -9.94
CA ILE A 134 4.68 1.32 -10.19
C ILE A 134 4.11 0.77 -11.51
N ARG A 135 4.92 0.71 -12.57
CA ARG A 135 4.53 0.07 -13.84
C ARG A 135 4.14 -1.39 -13.62
N ASP A 136 4.95 -2.14 -12.88
CA ASP A 136 4.78 -3.58 -12.70
C ASP A 136 3.59 -3.88 -11.77
N LEU A 137 3.42 -3.09 -10.70
CA LEU A 137 2.24 -3.11 -9.83
C LEU A 137 0.96 -2.81 -10.60
N ASN A 138 0.95 -1.81 -11.49
CA ASN A 138 -0.21 -1.50 -12.33
C ASN A 138 -0.50 -2.61 -13.36
N SER A 139 0.54 -3.24 -13.92
CA SER A 139 0.37 -4.40 -14.81
C SER A 139 -0.24 -5.59 -14.08
N LEU A 140 0.27 -5.89 -12.87
CA LEU A 140 -0.25 -6.97 -12.04
C LEU A 140 -1.69 -6.68 -11.59
N TYR A 141 -1.97 -5.46 -11.11
CA TYR A 141 -3.30 -5.05 -10.64
C TYR A 141 -4.35 -5.23 -11.74
N ARG A 142 -4.07 -4.81 -12.98
CA ARG A 142 -5.00 -4.97 -14.10
C ARG A 142 -5.18 -6.43 -14.53
N SER A 143 -4.13 -7.24 -14.47
CA SER A 143 -4.16 -8.63 -14.96
C SER A 143 -4.64 -9.66 -13.94
N ARG A 144 -4.78 -9.29 -12.66
CA ARG A 144 -5.17 -10.20 -11.57
C ARG A 144 -6.48 -9.75 -10.92
N PRO A 145 -7.62 -10.37 -11.29
CA PRO A 145 -8.94 -10.00 -10.75
C PRO A 145 -9.02 -10.03 -9.22
N ALA A 146 -8.29 -10.94 -8.56
CA ALA A 146 -8.22 -11.01 -7.10
C ALA A 146 -7.86 -9.67 -6.43
N LEU A 147 -7.09 -8.80 -7.10
CA LEU A 147 -6.65 -7.52 -6.54
C LEU A 147 -7.72 -6.41 -6.63
N HIS A 148 -8.78 -6.58 -7.44
CA HIS A 148 -9.69 -5.48 -7.75
C HIS A 148 -11.18 -5.84 -7.91
N GLU A 149 -11.51 -7.11 -8.13
CA GLU A 149 -12.89 -7.56 -8.38
C GLU A 149 -13.75 -7.46 -7.12
N VAL A 150 -13.20 -7.88 -5.97
CA VAL A 150 -13.91 -7.99 -4.68
C VAL A 150 -13.28 -7.05 -3.65
N ASP A 151 -13.16 -5.77 -3.98
CA ASP A 151 -12.56 -4.76 -3.08
C ASP A 151 -13.49 -4.33 -1.93
N PHE A 152 -14.81 -4.46 -2.11
CA PHE A 152 -15.81 -3.86 -1.22
C PHE A 152 -16.65 -4.89 -0.47
N GLN A 153 -16.19 -6.13 -0.43
CA GLN A 153 -16.85 -7.22 0.29
C GLN A 153 -15.79 -8.00 1.09
N PRO A 154 -16.11 -8.42 2.34
CA PRO A 154 -15.18 -9.21 3.14
C PRO A 154 -14.67 -10.48 2.45
N ALA A 155 -15.48 -11.09 1.59
CA ALA A 155 -15.13 -12.33 0.88
C ALA A 155 -13.86 -12.22 0.00
N GLY A 156 -13.47 -11.02 -0.41
CA GLY A 156 -12.30 -10.75 -1.24
C GLY A 156 -10.98 -10.63 -0.49
N PHE A 157 -10.99 -10.77 0.85
CA PHE A 157 -9.83 -10.54 1.70
C PHE A 157 -9.82 -11.51 2.90
N GLU A 158 -8.64 -11.98 3.27
CA GLU A 158 -8.47 -12.85 4.43
C GLU A 158 -7.10 -12.62 5.07
N TRP A 159 -7.06 -12.32 6.38
CA TRP A 159 -5.79 -12.19 7.11
C TRP A 159 -5.13 -13.55 7.27
N ILE A 160 -3.80 -13.59 7.11
CA ILE A 160 -2.95 -14.71 7.54
C ILE A 160 -2.20 -14.33 8.81
N ALA A 161 -1.60 -13.13 8.82
CA ALA A 161 -0.91 -12.56 9.96
C ALA A 161 -1.25 -11.07 10.03
N ALA A 162 -2.06 -10.68 11.01
CA ALA A 162 -2.48 -9.30 11.23
C ALA A 162 -1.86 -8.68 12.49
N ASP A 163 -1.24 -9.52 13.32
CA ASP A 163 -0.83 -9.27 14.70
C ASP A 163 0.62 -9.67 14.99
N ASP A 164 1.43 -9.94 13.96
CA ASP A 164 2.87 -10.21 14.13
C ASP A 164 3.67 -8.90 14.30
N ALA A 165 3.31 -8.18 15.37
CA ALA A 165 3.83 -6.86 15.71
C ALA A 165 5.32 -6.91 16.08
N GLU A 166 5.76 -7.93 16.82
CA GLU A 166 7.16 -8.11 17.20
C GLU A 166 8.07 -8.18 15.98
N ASN A 167 7.58 -8.78 14.90
CA ASN A 167 8.32 -8.84 13.65
C ASN A 167 7.98 -7.72 12.66
N SER A 168 6.92 -6.94 12.94
CA SER A 168 6.30 -6.00 12.02
C SER A 168 6.04 -6.62 10.65
N VAL A 169 5.48 -7.83 10.65
CA VAL A 169 5.09 -8.56 9.43
C VAL A 169 3.58 -8.55 9.34
N VAL A 170 3.06 -8.29 8.14
CA VAL A 170 1.64 -8.56 7.83
C VAL A 170 1.55 -9.45 6.61
N ALA A 171 0.57 -10.35 6.62
CA ALA A 171 0.29 -11.21 5.50
C ALA A 171 -1.22 -11.41 5.34
N PHE A 172 -1.69 -11.40 4.11
CA PHE A 172 -3.10 -11.61 3.79
C PHE A 172 -3.27 -12.14 2.36
N VAL A 173 -4.45 -12.70 2.12
CA VAL A 173 -4.87 -13.20 0.82
C VAL A 173 -5.93 -12.28 0.23
N ARG A 174 -5.83 -12.04 -1.07
CA ARG A 174 -6.86 -11.45 -1.91
C ARG A 174 -7.48 -12.52 -2.79
N TRP A 175 -8.80 -12.54 -2.90
CA TRP A 175 -9.56 -13.56 -3.62
C TRP A 175 -10.35 -12.99 -4.80
N THR A 176 -10.49 -13.79 -5.86
CA THR A 176 -11.51 -13.58 -6.90
C THR A 176 -12.91 -13.86 -6.35
N HIS A 177 -13.95 -13.38 -7.04
CA HIS A 177 -15.34 -13.59 -6.63
C HIS A 177 -15.71 -15.07 -6.46
N ASP A 178 -15.22 -15.92 -7.37
CA ASP A 178 -15.41 -17.37 -7.36
C ASP A 178 -14.41 -18.12 -6.44
N ARG A 179 -13.51 -17.39 -5.76
CA ARG A 179 -12.37 -17.92 -4.98
C ARG A 179 -11.47 -18.91 -5.73
N SER A 180 -11.50 -18.94 -7.08
CA SER A 180 -10.67 -19.84 -7.88
C SER A 180 -9.21 -19.39 -7.97
N ARG A 181 -8.94 -18.11 -7.73
CA ARG A 181 -7.58 -17.54 -7.75
C ARG A 181 -7.34 -16.66 -6.52
N ALA A 182 -6.12 -16.75 -6.01
CA ALA A 182 -5.63 -15.98 -4.88
C ALA A 182 -4.39 -15.16 -5.24
N MET A 183 -4.24 -14.02 -4.59
CA MET A 183 -2.98 -13.29 -4.50
C MET A 183 -2.59 -13.19 -3.04
N LEU A 184 -1.42 -13.73 -2.69
CA LEU A 184 -0.83 -13.62 -1.37
C LEU A 184 0.03 -12.37 -1.30
N TYR A 185 -0.19 -11.54 -0.29
CA TYR A 185 0.70 -10.46 0.10
C TYR A 185 1.42 -10.83 1.39
N VAL A 186 2.71 -10.52 1.43
CA VAL A 186 3.54 -10.57 2.64
C VAL A 186 4.39 -9.30 2.66
N GLY A 187 4.29 -8.53 3.74
CA GLY A 187 5.08 -7.32 3.94
C GLY A 187 5.92 -7.41 5.20
N ASN A 188 7.22 -7.19 5.07
CA ASN A 188 8.15 -7.04 6.21
C ASN A 188 8.45 -5.55 6.39
N PHE A 189 7.94 -4.97 7.47
CA PHE A 189 8.06 -3.53 7.76
C PHE A 189 9.28 -3.20 8.61
N THR A 190 10.33 -4.03 8.55
CA THR A 190 11.64 -3.73 9.15
C THR A 190 12.76 -4.02 8.14
N PRO A 191 13.96 -3.41 8.31
CA PRO A 191 15.10 -3.75 7.46
C PRO A 191 15.71 -5.12 7.81
N VAL A 192 15.23 -5.81 8.85
CA VAL A 192 15.76 -7.10 9.27
C VAL A 192 15.26 -8.19 8.33
N VAL A 193 16.18 -8.86 7.64
CA VAL A 193 15.89 -10.00 6.76
C VAL A 193 15.45 -11.20 7.61
N ARG A 194 14.41 -11.89 7.16
CA ARG A 194 13.80 -13.01 7.88
C ARG A 194 14.01 -14.32 7.13
N GLU A 195 15.08 -15.01 7.44
CA GLU A 195 15.37 -16.33 6.87
C GLU A 195 14.49 -17.41 7.52
N GLY A 196 14.04 -18.38 6.73
CA GLY A 196 13.20 -19.48 7.21
C GLY A 196 11.83 -19.06 7.75
N TYR A 197 11.38 -17.83 7.49
CA TYR A 197 10.11 -17.32 7.98
C TYR A 197 8.94 -18.06 7.32
N ARG A 198 8.06 -18.66 8.13
CA ARG A 198 6.92 -19.45 7.66
C ARG A 198 5.66 -18.59 7.60
N ILE A 199 4.96 -18.69 6.48
CA ILE A 199 3.67 -18.04 6.24
C ILE A 199 2.62 -19.12 6.02
N GLY A 200 1.48 -19.00 6.70
CA GLY A 200 0.31 -19.84 6.42
C GLY A 200 -0.23 -19.54 5.03
N VAL A 201 -0.60 -20.58 4.27
CA VAL A 201 -1.15 -20.41 2.91
C VAL A 201 -2.48 -21.16 2.79
N PRO A 202 -3.45 -20.63 2.02
CA PRO A 202 -4.81 -21.17 2.01
C PRO A 202 -4.93 -22.51 1.27
N ASN A 203 -4.03 -22.81 0.34
CA ASN A 203 -4.08 -24.03 -0.45
C ASN A 203 -2.69 -24.65 -0.59
N ALA A 204 -2.64 -25.98 -0.69
CA ALA A 204 -1.41 -26.66 -1.08
C ALA A 204 -1.05 -26.33 -2.54
N GLY A 205 0.25 -26.29 -2.85
CA GLY A 205 0.73 -26.09 -4.21
C GLY A 205 1.97 -25.20 -4.28
N ARG A 206 2.36 -24.86 -5.51
CA ARG A 206 3.49 -23.97 -5.77
C ARG A 206 3.01 -22.53 -5.84
N TYR A 207 3.54 -21.70 -4.94
CA TYR A 207 3.35 -20.26 -4.97
C TYR A 207 4.45 -19.63 -5.83
N TYR A 208 4.06 -18.77 -6.74
CA TYR A 208 4.98 -18.05 -7.62
C TYR A 208 5.08 -16.61 -7.15
N GLU A 209 6.31 -16.16 -6.88
CA GLU A 209 6.59 -14.76 -6.64
C GLU A 209 6.20 -13.94 -7.89
N ARG A 210 5.34 -12.94 -7.71
CA ARG A 210 4.88 -12.06 -8.80
C ARG A 210 5.58 -10.72 -8.80
N ILE A 211 5.82 -10.18 -7.61
CA ILE A 211 6.56 -8.94 -7.36
C ILE A 211 7.36 -9.14 -6.07
N ASN A 212 8.61 -8.68 -6.10
CA ASN A 212 9.47 -8.50 -4.94
C ASN A 212 10.05 -7.09 -5.03
N THR A 213 9.83 -6.28 -4.00
CA THR A 213 10.09 -4.83 -4.01
C THR A 213 11.50 -4.47 -3.61
#